data_AF-A0A6P0DQJ5-F1
#
_entry.id   AF-A0A6P0DQJ5-F1
#
_cell.length_a   1.000
_cell.length_b   1.000
_cell.length_c   1.000
_cell.angle_alpha   90.00
_cell.angle_beta   90.00
_cell.angle_gamma   90.00
#
_symmetry.space_group_name_H-M   'P 1'
#
loop_
_entity.id
_entity.type
_entity.pdbx_description
1 polymer ?
#
loop_
_entity_poly.entity_id
_entity_poly.type
_entity_poly.pdbx_seq_one_letter_code
_entity_poly.pdbx_strand_id
1 'polypeptide(L)'
;VTFVVADLLEEGIVIEGKTVPGLTGRRPIPVDINYEHALAVGFKLMVDSVECVATDLATNPVAAMRVSLGGHDPDKVADLLASTVPELVKLAGRPNAKLAGIGISMPGVINHEQTACVRSYRFKWDNVPLASLVASRVHVPVWLEDDTNAYAIAQQLFGLGRQHRNMAVLAVGVGISCAL
;
A
#
# COMPACT_ATOMS: atom_id res chain seq x y z
N VAL A 1 3.89 3.03 28.01
CA VAL A 1 4.93 3.57 27.12
C VAL A 1 6.17 2.67 27.12
N THR A 2 6.83 2.44 28.26
CA THR A 2 8.07 1.64 28.32
C THR A 2 7.94 0.22 27.78
N PHE A 3 6.87 -0.51 28.12
CA PHE A 3 6.65 -1.87 27.62
C PHE A 3 6.43 -1.92 26.11
N VAL A 4 5.51 -1.09 25.59
CA VAL A 4 5.23 -1.00 24.14
C VAL A 4 6.47 -0.63 23.32
N VAL A 5 7.32 0.27 23.82
CA VAL A 5 8.56 0.63 23.12
C VAL A 5 9.58 -0.50 23.15
N ALA A 6 9.66 -1.26 24.25
CA ALA A 6 10.54 -2.42 24.34
C ALA A 6 10.11 -3.52 23.34
N ASP A 7 8.81 -3.80 23.25
CA ASP A 7 8.27 -4.77 22.29
C ASP A 7 8.57 -4.35 20.84
N LEU A 8 8.36 -3.07 20.49
CA LEU A 8 8.65 -2.54 19.15
C LEU A 8 10.15 -2.51 18.80
N LEU A 9 11.02 -2.34 19.80
CA LEU A 9 12.48 -2.46 19.65
C LEU A 9 12.89 -3.92 19.44
N GLU A 10 12.29 -4.85 20.18
CA GLU A 10 12.54 -6.30 20.04
C GLU A 10 12.06 -6.81 18.68
N GLU A 11 10.90 -6.34 18.21
CA GLU A 11 10.40 -6.62 16.86
C GLU A 11 11.20 -5.91 15.76
N GLY A 12 12.01 -4.91 16.11
CA GLY A 12 12.86 -4.14 15.19
C GLY A 12 12.10 -3.15 14.32
N ILE A 13 10.83 -2.87 14.63
CA ILE A 13 9.98 -1.84 14.00
C ILE A 13 10.49 -0.44 14.35
N VAL A 14 11.11 -0.34 15.52
CA VAL A 14 11.67 0.86 16.09
C VAL A 14 13.16 0.65 16.39
N ILE A 15 13.95 1.70 16.31
CA ILE A 15 15.39 1.71 16.61
C ILE A 15 15.74 2.87 17.53
N GLU A 16 16.82 2.70 18.29
CA GLU A 16 17.41 3.80 19.06
C GLU A 16 18.16 4.77 18.14
N GLY A 17 17.83 6.05 18.22
CA GLY A 17 18.51 7.12 17.49
C GLY A 17 19.82 7.55 18.14
N LYS A 18 20.57 8.42 17.46
CA LYS A 18 21.80 8.99 18.03
C LYS A 18 21.46 9.92 19.20
N THR A 19 22.25 9.84 20.27
CA THR A 19 22.09 10.72 21.42
C THR A 19 22.20 12.18 21.01
N VAL A 20 21.18 12.98 21.32
CA VAL A 20 21.18 14.42 21.04
C VAL A 20 21.93 15.14 22.16
N PRO A 21 22.81 16.10 21.84
CA PRO A 21 23.41 16.96 22.86
C PRO A 21 22.32 17.73 23.61
N GLY A 22 22.23 17.55 24.93
CA GLY A 22 21.28 18.23 25.80
C GLY A 22 21.89 18.55 27.16
N LEU A 23 21.40 19.64 27.77
CA LEU A 23 21.79 20.19 29.08
C LEU A 23 21.74 19.16 30.22
N THR A 24 22.44 19.49 31.31
CA THR A 24 22.70 18.66 32.51
C THR A 24 21.55 17.73 32.92
N GLY A 25 21.81 16.41 32.92
CA GLY A 25 20.85 15.37 33.32
C GLY A 25 21.10 14.02 32.61
N ARG A 26 20.21 13.03 32.84
CA ARG A 26 20.20 11.76 32.09
C ARG A 26 19.83 12.05 30.63
N ARG A 27 20.70 11.70 29.70
CA ARG A 27 20.49 11.90 28.25
C ARG A 27 19.34 11.00 27.78
N PRO A 28 18.23 11.55 27.25
CA PRO A 28 17.21 10.73 26.61
C PRO A 28 17.77 10.13 25.32
N ILE A 29 17.55 8.83 25.12
CA ILE A 29 17.82 8.14 23.85
C ILE A 29 16.57 8.32 23.00
N PRO A 30 16.63 9.07 21.88
CA PRO A 30 15.48 9.19 21.00
C PRO A 30 15.17 7.84 20.36
N VAL A 31 13.90 7.65 20.04
CA VAL A 31 13.37 6.42 19.48
C VAL A 31 12.83 6.79 18.10
N ASP A 32 13.25 6.07 17.06
CA ASP A 32 12.90 6.35 15.66
C ASP A 32 12.29 5.12 14.99
N ILE A 33 11.49 5.32 13.93
CA ILE A 33 10.94 4.22 13.15
C ILE A 33 12.05 3.63 12.29
N ASN A 34 12.17 2.31 12.31
CA ASN A 34 13.01 1.61 11.36
C ASN A 34 12.31 1.55 10.00
N TYR A 35 12.43 2.62 9.21
CA TYR A 35 11.75 2.70 7.92
C TYR A 35 12.20 1.64 6.91
N GLU A 36 13.35 0.99 7.15
CA GLU A 36 13.86 -0.13 6.34
C GLU A 36 13.34 -1.50 6.80
N HIS A 37 12.58 -1.57 7.90
CA HIS A 37 12.12 -2.82 8.50
C HIS A 37 11.28 -3.69 7.54
N ALA A 38 10.48 -3.04 6.70
CA ALA A 38 9.61 -3.71 5.74
C ALA A 38 9.36 -2.83 4.51
N LEU A 39 8.85 -3.46 3.45
CA LEU A 39 8.31 -2.79 2.28
C LEU A 39 6.79 -2.89 2.27
N ALA A 40 6.11 -1.88 1.75
CA ALA A 40 4.70 -1.96 1.37
C ALA A 40 4.59 -1.90 -0.16
N VAL A 41 3.70 -2.72 -0.73
CA VAL A 41 3.47 -2.77 -2.18
C VAL A 41 2.10 -2.18 -2.52
N GLY A 42 2.04 -1.34 -3.54
CA GLY A 42 0.82 -0.77 -4.09
C GLY A 42 0.61 -1.22 -5.54
N PHE A 43 -0.60 -1.65 -5.85
CA PHE A 43 -1.05 -1.95 -7.20
C PHE A 43 -2.18 -1.00 -7.60
N LYS A 44 -2.10 -0.42 -8.79
CA LYS A 44 -3.20 0.30 -9.43
C LYS A 44 -3.61 -0.43 -10.69
N LEU A 45 -4.76 -1.08 -10.64
CA LEU A 45 -5.32 -1.81 -11.77
C LEU A 45 -5.99 -0.83 -12.74
N MET A 46 -5.50 -0.82 -13.96
CA MET A 46 -6.10 -0.16 -15.12
C MET A 46 -6.66 -1.23 -16.06
N VAL A 47 -7.39 -0.81 -17.10
CA VAL A 47 -8.08 -1.77 -17.98
C VAL A 47 -7.12 -2.73 -18.70
N ASP A 48 -5.92 -2.29 -19.06
CA ASP A 48 -4.97 -3.05 -19.87
C ASP A 48 -3.62 -3.29 -19.17
N SER A 49 -3.47 -2.81 -17.94
CA SER A 49 -2.18 -2.80 -17.25
C SER A 49 -2.32 -2.55 -15.75
N VAL A 50 -1.24 -2.79 -15.03
CA VAL A 50 -1.11 -2.51 -13.60
C VAL A 50 0.12 -1.64 -13.38
N GLU A 51 -0.05 -0.52 -12.65
CA GLU A 51 1.10 0.18 -12.06
C GLU A 51 1.42 -0.47 -10.71
N CYS A 52 2.70 -0.79 -10.50
CA CYS A 52 3.19 -1.49 -9.32
C CYS A 52 4.26 -0.61 -8.66
N VAL A 53 4.13 -0.34 -7.36
CA VAL A 53 5.10 0.46 -6.60
C VAL A 53 5.44 -0.23 -5.29
N ALA A 54 6.72 -0.33 -4.95
CA ALA A 54 7.17 -0.67 -3.60
C ALA A 54 7.62 0.59 -2.89
N THR A 55 7.28 0.69 -1.61
CA THR A 55 7.63 1.81 -0.73
C THR A 55 8.30 1.32 0.54
N ASP A 56 9.15 2.15 1.13
CA ASP A 56 9.57 1.98 2.52
C ASP A 56 8.43 2.35 3.50
N LEU A 57 8.62 2.19 4.81
CA LEU A 57 7.58 2.56 5.78
C LEU A 57 7.39 4.08 5.94
N ALA A 58 8.27 4.89 5.35
CA ALA A 58 8.08 6.34 5.23
C ALA A 58 7.27 6.69 3.96
N THR A 59 6.77 5.67 3.24
CA THR A 59 6.01 5.76 2.00
C THR A 59 6.78 6.37 0.83
N ASN A 60 8.13 6.37 0.89
CA ASN A 60 8.96 6.77 -0.23
C ASN A 60 8.98 5.64 -1.26
N PRO A 61 8.70 5.91 -2.55
CA PRO A 61 8.85 4.92 -3.61
C PRO A 61 10.31 4.49 -3.75
N VAL A 62 10.57 3.18 -3.59
CA VAL A 62 11.91 2.57 -3.73
C VAL A 62 12.04 1.75 -5.02
N ALA A 63 10.92 1.30 -5.58
CA ALA A 63 10.88 0.65 -6.89
C ALA A 63 9.50 0.85 -7.53
N ALA A 64 9.46 0.88 -8.86
CA ALA A 64 8.22 0.93 -9.61
C ALA A 64 8.36 0.16 -10.93
N MET A 65 7.28 -0.45 -11.38
CA MET A 65 7.18 -1.04 -12.72
C MET A 65 5.74 -1.03 -13.20
N ARG A 66 5.57 -1.21 -14.51
CA ARG A 66 4.27 -1.37 -15.15
C ARG A 66 4.22 -2.71 -15.86
N VAL A 67 3.14 -3.47 -15.65
CA VAL A 67 2.91 -4.76 -16.32
C VAL A 67 1.61 -4.71 -17.11
N SER A 68 1.58 -5.39 -18.26
CA SER A 68 0.37 -5.50 -19.08
C SER A 68 -0.57 -6.60 -18.56
N LEU A 69 -1.87 -6.36 -18.62
CA LEU A 69 -2.89 -7.36 -18.32
C LEU A 69 -3.27 -8.12 -19.60
N GLY A 70 -3.10 -9.44 -19.59
CA GLY A 70 -3.51 -10.31 -20.70
C GLY A 70 -5.01 -10.64 -20.74
N GLY A 71 -5.80 -10.07 -19.83
CA GLY A 71 -7.24 -10.30 -19.69
C GLY A 71 -7.73 -9.95 -18.29
N HIS A 72 -9.03 -10.15 -18.06
CA HIS A 72 -9.70 -9.81 -16.79
C HIS A 72 -10.19 -11.05 -16.04
N ASP A 73 -9.63 -12.23 -16.29
CA ASP A 73 -9.92 -13.39 -15.44
C ASP A 73 -9.36 -13.14 -14.03
N PRO A 74 -10.18 -13.18 -12.96
CA PRO A 74 -9.75 -12.83 -11.62
C PRO A 74 -8.54 -13.62 -11.10
N ASP A 75 -8.50 -14.92 -11.35
CA ASP A 75 -7.41 -15.78 -10.90
C ASP A 75 -6.12 -15.46 -11.65
N LYS A 76 -6.19 -15.27 -12.97
CA LYS A 76 -5.02 -14.84 -13.76
C LYS A 76 -4.50 -13.46 -13.36
N VAL A 77 -5.41 -12.54 -13.01
CA VAL A 77 -5.03 -11.22 -12.49
C VAL A 77 -4.33 -11.38 -11.14
N ALA A 78 -4.88 -12.18 -10.23
CA ALA A 78 -4.26 -12.44 -8.93
C ALA A 78 -2.89 -13.14 -9.05
N ASP A 79 -2.75 -14.10 -9.98
CA ASP A 79 -1.47 -14.76 -10.30
C ASP A 79 -0.44 -13.74 -10.80
N LEU A 80 -0.83 -12.86 -11.72
CA LEU A 80 0.06 -11.81 -12.24
C LEU A 80 0.53 -10.87 -11.12
N LEU A 81 -0.39 -10.36 -10.30
CA LEU A 81 -0.05 -9.48 -9.18
C LEU A 81 0.91 -10.17 -8.22
N ALA A 82 0.63 -11.42 -7.84
CA ALA A 82 1.49 -12.18 -6.94
C ALA A 82 2.89 -12.44 -7.54
N SER A 83 2.98 -12.75 -8.84
CA SER A 83 4.25 -12.95 -9.53
C SER A 83 5.10 -11.67 -9.64
N THR A 84 4.45 -10.50 -9.64
CA THR A 84 5.13 -9.19 -9.74
C THR A 84 5.78 -8.77 -8.43
N VAL A 85 5.26 -9.23 -7.28
CA VAL A 85 5.78 -8.89 -5.95
C VAL A 85 7.29 -9.21 -5.79
N PRO A 86 7.78 -10.45 -6.03
CA PRO A 86 9.20 -10.75 -5.88
C PRO A 86 10.09 -9.96 -6.85
N GLU A 87 9.60 -9.65 -8.06
CA GLU A 87 10.33 -8.82 -9.01
C GLU A 87 10.50 -7.38 -8.50
N LEU A 88 9.45 -6.82 -7.90
CA LEU A 88 9.46 -5.48 -7.34
C LEU A 88 10.36 -5.37 -6.11
N VAL A 89 10.33 -6.39 -5.23
CA VAL A 89 11.22 -6.49 -4.06
C VAL A 89 12.69 -6.59 -4.49
N LYS A 90 12.97 -7.36 -5.54
CA LYS A 90 14.31 -7.45 -6.13
C LYS A 90 14.74 -6.11 -6.73
N LEU A 91 13.86 -5.42 -7.45
CA LEU A 91 14.13 -4.11 -8.05
C LEU A 91 14.40 -3.04 -6.98
N ALA A 92 13.75 -3.14 -5.82
CA ALA A 92 14.00 -2.28 -4.66
C ALA A 92 15.37 -2.52 -4.00
N GLY A 93 16.16 -3.50 -4.46
CA GLY A 93 17.47 -3.82 -3.90
C GLY A 93 17.42 -4.45 -2.51
N ARG A 94 16.24 -4.91 -2.07
CA ARG A 94 16.01 -5.48 -0.73
C ARG A 94 15.40 -6.89 -0.80
N PRO A 95 16.09 -7.89 -1.39
CA PRO A 95 15.53 -9.22 -1.65
C PRO A 95 15.07 -9.99 -0.40
N ASN A 96 15.56 -9.61 0.78
CA ASN A 96 15.19 -10.22 2.07
C ASN A 96 14.25 -9.34 2.91
N ALA A 97 13.71 -8.24 2.35
CA ALA A 97 12.79 -7.39 3.08
C ALA A 97 11.49 -8.14 3.39
N LYS A 98 10.98 -7.94 4.61
CA LYS A 98 9.61 -8.33 4.94
C LYS A 98 8.64 -7.44 4.17
N LEU A 99 7.48 -7.98 3.83
CA LEU A 99 6.37 -7.20 3.31
C LEU A 99 5.41 -6.87 4.44
N ALA A 100 5.14 -5.59 4.65
CA ALA A 100 4.14 -5.12 5.60
C ALA A 100 2.71 -5.43 5.11
N GLY A 101 2.51 -5.41 3.80
CA GLY A 101 1.25 -5.76 3.15
C GLY A 101 1.14 -5.15 1.76
N ILE A 102 -0.02 -5.35 1.13
CA ILE A 102 -0.30 -4.94 -0.24
C ILE A 102 -1.59 -4.12 -0.29
N GLY A 103 -1.55 -2.94 -0.90
CA GLY A 103 -2.73 -2.17 -1.26
C GLY A 103 -3.06 -2.33 -2.74
N ILE A 104 -4.32 -2.55 -3.07
CA ILE A 104 -4.82 -2.65 -4.45
C ILE A 104 -5.88 -1.58 -4.66
N SER A 105 -5.69 -0.74 -5.67
CA SER A 105 -6.69 0.23 -6.14
C SER A 105 -7.22 -0.19 -7.51
N MET A 106 -8.54 -0.13 -7.69
CA MET A 106 -9.17 -0.46 -8.97
C MET A 106 -10.48 0.31 -9.15
N PRO A 107 -10.93 0.51 -10.40
CA PRO A 107 -12.26 1.06 -10.64
C PRO A 107 -13.34 0.04 -10.31
N GLY A 108 -14.17 0.31 -9.31
CA GLY A 108 -15.27 -0.58 -8.94
C GLY A 108 -15.93 -0.23 -7.62
N VAL A 109 -17.04 -0.89 -7.34
CA VAL A 109 -17.69 -0.83 -6.03
C VAL A 109 -17.02 -1.86 -5.13
N ILE A 110 -16.35 -1.39 -4.08
CA ILE A 110 -15.59 -2.24 -3.15
C ILE A 110 -16.37 -2.44 -1.85
N ASN A 111 -16.39 -3.68 -1.36
CA ASN A 111 -16.83 -4.01 -0.01
C ASN A 111 -15.59 -4.35 0.83
N HIS A 112 -15.25 -3.48 1.78
CA HIS A 112 -14.07 -3.65 2.63
C HIS A 112 -14.21 -4.80 3.63
N GLU A 113 -15.42 -5.09 4.14
CA GLU A 113 -15.64 -6.20 5.07
C GLU A 113 -15.43 -7.55 4.40
N GLN A 114 -15.84 -7.65 3.13
CA GLN A 114 -15.70 -8.88 2.34
C GLN A 114 -14.39 -8.94 1.54
N THR A 115 -13.58 -7.87 1.55
CA THR A 115 -12.35 -7.72 0.76
C THR A 115 -12.56 -7.98 -0.75
N ALA A 116 -13.74 -7.57 -1.25
CA ALA A 116 -14.24 -7.96 -2.57
C ALA A 116 -14.62 -6.76 -3.44
N CYS A 117 -14.38 -6.89 -4.74
CA CYS A 117 -14.98 -6.05 -5.77
C CYS A 117 -16.41 -6.55 -6.03
N VAL A 118 -17.39 -5.84 -5.49
CA VAL A 118 -18.82 -6.13 -5.68
C VAL A 118 -19.21 -6.00 -7.14
N ARG A 119 -18.73 -4.94 -7.81
CA ARG A 119 -19.00 -4.71 -9.25
C ARG A 119 -17.90 -3.87 -9.89
N SER A 120 -17.42 -4.31 -11.05
CA SER A 120 -16.62 -3.46 -11.94
C SER A 120 -17.03 -3.66 -13.38
N TYR A 121 -17.56 -2.63 -14.03
CA TYR A 121 -17.93 -2.68 -15.44
C TYR A 121 -16.71 -2.75 -16.36
N ARG A 122 -15.60 -2.12 -15.97
CA ARG A 122 -14.36 -2.09 -16.76
C ARG A 122 -13.67 -3.45 -16.81
N PHE A 123 -13.76 -4.21 -15.72
CA PHE A 123 -13.21 -5.56 -15.60
C PHE A 123 -14.25 -6.66 -15.87
N LYS A 124 -15.54 -6.30 -16.03
CA LYS A 124 -16.68 -7.22 -16.10
C LYS A 124 -16.78 -8.16 -14.89
N TRP A 125 -16.43 -7.64 -13.72
CA TRP A 125 -16.43 -8.40 -12.47
C TRP A 125 -17.72 -8.22 -11.69
N ASP A 126 -18.13 -9.31 -11.05
CA ASP A 126 -19.29 -9.39 -10.17
C ASP A 126 -18.90 -10.24 -8.95
N ASN A 127 -18.90 -9.62 -7.76
CA ASN A 127 -18.51 -10.24 -6.49
C ASN A 127 -17.17 -11.02 -6.52
N VAL A 128 -16.11 -10.36 -6.98
CA VAL A 128 -14.76 -10.95 -7.08
C VAL A 128 -13.95 -10.67 -5.81
N PRO A 129 -13.50 -11.70 -5.06
CA PRO A 129 -12.74 -11.54 -3.83
C PRO A 129 -11.23 -11.32 -4.10
N LEU A 130 -10.88 -10.29 -4.88
CA LEU A 130 -9.52 -10.09 -5.40
C LEU A 130 -8.47 -10.03 -4.29
N ALA A 131 -8.71 -9.30 -3.21
CA ALA A 131 -7.72 -9.18 -2.13
C ALA A 131 -7.47 -10.54 -1.46
N SER A 132 -8.50 -11.36 -1.25
CA SER A 132 -8.35 -12.73 -0.73
C SER A 132 -7.59 -13.64 -1.70
N LEU A 133 -7.87 -13.53 -3.01
CA LEU A 133 -7.16 -14.27 -4.04
C LEU A 133 -5.66 -13.93 -4.07
N VAL A 134 -5.30 -12.65 -3.93
CA VAL A 134 -3.89 -12.24 -3.88
C VAL A 134 -3.27 -12.66 -2.55
N ALA A 135 -3.95 -12.45 -1.42
CA ALA A 135 -3.45 -12.79 -0.09
C ALA A 135 -3.08 -14.27 0.05
N SER A 136 -3.87 -15.18 -0.53
CA SER A 136 -3.57 -16.63 -0.51
C SER A 136 -2.31 -17.01 -1.31
N ARG A 137 -1.88 -16.16 -2.24
CA ARG A 137 -0.68 -16.37 -3.07
C ARG A 137 0.56 -15.74 -2.44
N VAL A 138 0.42 -14.56 -1.84
CA VAL A 138 1.55 -13.78 -1.29
C VAL A 138 1.76 -13.96 0.22
N HIS A 139 0.78 -14.52 0.93
CA HIS A 139 0.82 -14.79 2.37
C HIS A 139 1.08 -13.55 3.25
N VAL A 140 0.56 -12.40 2.83
CA VAL A 140 0.58 -11.13 3.59
C VAL A 140 -0.78 -10.44 3.51
N PRO A 141 -1.10 -9.49 4.41
CA PRO A 141 -2.33 -8.73 4.34
C PRO A 141 -2.48 -7.99 3.00
N VAL A 142 -3.69 -8.04 2.43
CA VAL A 142 -4.03 -7.36 1.18
C VAL A 142 -5.31 -6.56 1.37
N TRP A 143 -5.29 -5.29 0.98
CA TRP A 143 -6.44 -4.40 0.98
C TRP A 143 -6.86 -4.04 -0.43
N LEU A 144 -8.16 -3.86 -0.63
CA LEU A 144 -8.76 -3.43 -1.89
C LEU A 144 -9.51 -2.13 -1.66
N GLU A 145 -9.37 -1.19 -2.59
CA GLU A 145 -9.96 0.14 -2.53
C GLU A 145 -10.40 0.60 -3.94
N ASP A 146 -11.44 1.44 -3.98
CA ASP A 146 -11.83 2.16 -5.19
C ASP A 146 -10.72 3.14 -5.59
N ASP A 147 -10.45 3.26 -6.89
CA ASP A 147 -9.34 4.09 -7.39
C ASP A 147 -9.47 5.58 -7.04
N THR A 148 -10.70 6.10 -6.93
CA THR A 148 -10.97 7.50 -6.60
C THR A 148 -10.84 7.73 -5.11
N ASN A 149 -11.33 6.80 -4.29
CA ASN A 149 -11.16 6.85 -2.84
C ASN A 149 -9.68 6.69 -2.44
N ALA A 150 -8.95 5.74 -3.04
CA ALA A 150 -7.52 5.58 -2.85
C ALA A 150 -6.73 6.86 -3.21
N TYR A 151 -7.14 7.55 -4.27
CA TYR A 151 -6.54 8.83 -4.65
C TYR A 151 -6.86 9.94 -3.66
N ALA A 152 -8.07 10.00 -3.10
CA ALA A 152 -8.41 10.93 -2.03
C ALA A 152 -7.59 10.69 -0.76
N ILE A 153 -7.44 9.43 -0.35
CA ILE A 153 -6.56 9.03 0.76
C ILE A 153 -5.12 9.49 0.50
N ALA A 154 -4.60 9.27 -0.71
CA ALA A 154 -3.26 9.72 -1.07
C ALA A 154 -3.11 11.25 -0.99
N GLN A 155 -4.12 12.02 -1.40
CA GLN A 155 -4.09 13.49 -1.26
C GLN A 155 -4.18 13.95 0.19
N GLN A 156 -4.94 13.25 1.03
CA GLN A 156 -5.04 13.55 2.47
C GLN A 156 -3.74 13.26 3.21
N LEU A 157 -3.06 12.16 2.87
CA LEU A 157 -1.83 11.73 3.53
C LEU A 157 -0.58 12.47 3.01
N PHE A 158 -0.50 12.67 1.69
CA PHE A 158 0.74 13.09 1.02
C PHE A 158 0.61 14.36 0.17
N GLY A 159 -0.62 14.71 -0.22
CA GLY A 159 -0.88 15.78 -1.17
C GLY A 159 -1.45 17.06 -0.55
N LEU A 160 -2.30 17.73 -1.33
CA LEU A 160 -2.88 19.02 -0.97
C LEU A 160 -3.86 18.93 0.22
N GLY A 161 -4.41 17.75 0.49
CA GLY A 161 -5.38 17.51 1.57
C GLY A 161 -4.78 17.54 2.98
N ARG A 162 -3.46 17.46 3.14
CA ARG A 162 -2.79 17.34 4.45
C ARG A 162 -3.11 18.46 5.44
N GLN A 163 -3.43 19.66 4.95
CA GLN A 163 -3.72 20.84 5.76
C GLN A 163 -5.22 21.11 5.90
N HIS A 164 -6.07 20.21 5.41
CA HIS A 164 -7.52 20.39 5.38
C HIS A 164 -8.20 19.24 6.11
N ARG A 165 -9.18 19.58 6.97
CA ARG A 165 -9.99 18.59 7.69
C ARG A 165 -10.99 17.87 6.78
N ASN A 166 -11.52 18.60 5.80
CA ASN A 166 -12.48 18.10 4.83
C ASN A 166 -11.92 18.39 3.44
N MET A 167 -12.02 17.42 2.55
CA MET A 167 -11.56 17.53 1.17
C MET A 167 -12.55 16.76 0.29
N ALA A 168 -12.76 17.24 -0.93
CA ALA A 168 -13.41 16.44 -1.96
C ALA A 168 -12.42 16.27 -3.11
N VAL A 169 -12.38 15.09 -3.70
CA VAL A 169 -11.58 14.82 -4.89
C VAL A 169 -12.53 14.46 -6.02
N LEU A 170 -12.48 15.25 -7.09
CA LEU A 170 -13.20 15.01 -8.33
C LEU A 170 -12.20 14.50 -9.37
N ALA A 171 -12.28 13.21 -9.70
CA ALA A 171 -11.49 12.63 -10.77
C ALA A 171 -12.24 12.76 -12.10
N VAL A 172 -11.60 13.41 -13.09
CA VAL A 172 -12.13 13.62 -14.43
C VAL A 172 -11.24 12.91 -15.44
N GLY A 173 -11.80 11.96 -16.19
CA GLY A 173 -11.10 11.18 -17.20
C GLY A 173 -12.05 10.39 -18.09
N VAL A 174 -11.79 9.08 -18.25
CA VAL A 174 -12.71 8.15 -18.96
C VAL A 174 -14.09 8.01 -18.29
N GLY A 175 -14.25 8.57 -17.09
CA GLY A 175 -15.51 8.82 -16.41
C GLY A 175 -15.32 9.98 -15.43
N ILE A 176 -16.36 10.26 -14.64
CA ILE A 176 -16.32 11.23 -13.55
C ILE A 176 -16.65 10.49 -12.26
N SER A 177 -15.83 10.68 -11.23
CA SER A 177 -16.03 10.10 -9.90
C SER A 177 -15.63 11.09 -8.82
N CYS A 178 -16.21 10.93 -7.64
CA CYS A 178 -15.97 11.81 -6.49
C CYS A 178 -15.73 10.99 -5.22
N ALA A 179 -14.80 11.43 -4.39
CA ALA A 179 -14.57 10.94 -3.04
C ALA A 179 -14.52 12.13 -2.06
N LEU A 180 -14.93 11.90 -0.82
CA LEU A 180 -15.11 12.90 0.25
C LEU A 180 -14.35 12.47 1.50
#